data_AF-A0A920MG34-F1
#
_entry.id   AF-A0A920MG34-F1
#
_cell.length_a   1.000
_cell.length_b   1.000
_cell.length_c   1.000
_cell.angle_alpha   90.00
_cell.angle_beta   90.00
_cell.angle_gamma   90.00
#
_symmetry.space_group_name_H-M   'P 1'
#
loop_
_entity.id
_entity.type
_entity.pdbx_description
1 polymer ?
#
loop_
_entity_poly.entity_id
_entity_poly.type
_entity_poly.pdbx_seq_one_letter_code
_entity_poly.pdbx_strand_id
1 'polypeptide(L)' 'MTNTFMLAGEHDQKEIIESVEKGLYAKNFGGGQVDITSGKFVFSANEAYVIEKGKLGKPVKGAMSLAMAPQLYIRFQW' A
#
# COMPACT_ATOMS: atom_id res chain seq x y z
N MET A 1 -1.84 3.64 21.41
CA MET A 1 -2.38 4.59 20.41
C MET A 1 -3.89 4.57 20.51
N THR A 2 -4.53 5.74 20.52
CA THR A 2 -5.99 5.85 20.71
C THR A 2 -6.71 5.84 19.37
N ASN A 3 -6.27 6.65 18.40
CA ASN A 3 -6.65 6.60 16.98
C ASN A 3 -5.55 7.29 16.17
N THR A 4 -4.98 6.60 15.18
CA THR A 4 -3.93 7.15 14.31
C THR A 4 -4.38 7.03 12.87
N PHE A 5 -4.56 8.16 12.21
CA PHE A 5 -4.99 8.24 10.82
C PHE A 5 -4.26 9.40 10.12
N MET A 6 -4.18 9.34 8.80
CA MET A 6 -3.63 10.40 7.99
C MET A 6 -4.76 11.30 7.48
N LEU A 7 -4.51 12.60 7.35
CA LEU A 7 -5.46 13.54 6.76
C LEU A 7 -5.61 13.27 5.26
N ALA A 8 -6.77 13.61 4.70
CA ALA A 8 -7.02 13.48 3.26
C ALA A 8 -6.09 14.43 2.46
N GLY A 9 -5.59 13.94 1.33
CA GLY A 9 -4.83 14.72 0.36
C GLY A 9 -5.71 15.49 -0.61
N GLU A 10 -5.10 16.02 -1.67
CA GLU A 10 -5.77 16.81 -2.71
C GLU A 10 -6.10 16.01 -3.98
N HIS A 11 -5.59 14.78 -4.11
CA HIS A 11 -5.80 14.00 -5.32
C HIS A 11 -7.09 13.15 -5.20
N ASP A 12 -7.56 12.67 -6.34
CA ASP A 12 -8.57 11.62 -6.36
C ASP A 12 -7.88 10.26 -6.49
N GLN A 13 -8.40 9.26 -5.78
CA GLN A 13 -7.91 7.89 -5.79
C GLN A 13 -7.67 7.35 -7.22
N LYS A 14 -8.50 7.75 -8.20
CA LYS A 14 -8.33 7.34 -9.60
C LYS A 14 -7.08 7.95 -10.23
N GLU A 15 -6.79 9.22 -9.99
CA GLU A 15 -5.60 9.90 -10.52
C GLU A 15 -4.32 9.21 -10.06
N ILE A 16 -4.31 8.72 -8.82
CA ILE A 16 -3.16 7.98 -8.26
C ILE A 16 -2.99 6.64 -8.93
N ILE A 17 -4.08 5.90 -9.12
CA ILE A 17 -4.03 4.61 -9.80
C ILE A 17 -3.54 4.83 -11.24
N GLU A 18 -4.05 5.86 -11.92
CA GLU A 18 -3.65 6.21 -13.29
C GLU A 18 -2.18 6.63 -13.38
N SER A 19 -1.63 7.29 -12.35
CA SER A 19 -0.23 7.68 -12.30
C SER A 19 0.76 6.50 -12.20
N VAL A 20 0.28 5.30 -11.86
CA VAL A 20 1.13 4.11 -11.66
C VAL A 20 1.19 3.28 -12.93
N GLU A 21 2.37 3.24 -13.56
CA GLU A 21 2.61 2.44 -14.76
C GLU A 21 2.62 0.93 -14.47
N LYS A 22 3.23 0.51 -13.35
CA LYS A 22 3.21 -0.89 -12.88
C LYS A 22 3.36 -0.93 -11.37
N GLY A 23 2.41 -1.51 -10.67
CA GLY A 23 2.44 -1.55 -9.21
C GLY A 23 1.40 -2.49 -8.59
N LEU A 24 1.24 -2.39 -7.27
CA LEU A 24 0.25 -3.13 -6.51
C LEU A 24 -0.63 -2.15 -5.75
N TYR A 25 -1.93 -2.26 -5.96
CA TYR A 25 -2.95 -1.54 -5.22
C TYR A 25 -3.46 -2.44 -4.10
N ALA A 26 -3.06 -2.18 -2.85
CA ALA A 26 -3.57 -2.89 -1.68
C ALA A 26 -4.78 -2.15 -1.11
N LYS A 27 -5.97 -2.72 -1.29
CA LYS A 27 -7.24 -2.12 -0.86
C LYS A 27 -7.54 -2.37 0.62
N ASN A 28 -7.14 -3.53 1.13
CA ASN A 28 -7.40 -3.89 2.51
C ASN A 28 -6.21 -4.63 3.13
N PHE A 29 -5.87 -4.24 4.36
CA PHE A 29 -4.78 -4.81 5.15
C PHE A 29 -5.36 -5.53 6.36
N GLY A 30 -4.87 -6.74 6.64
CA GLY A 30 -5.30 -7.51 7.81
C GLY A 30 -4.56 -7.11 9.08
N GLY A 31 -3.24 -6.98 8.98
CA GLY A 31 -2.38 -6.65 10.11
C GLY A 31 -0.97 -6.30 9.68
N GLY A 32 -0.15 -5.86 10.62
CA GLY A 32 1.24 -5.56 10.36
C GLY A 32 2.10 -5.64 11.61
N GLN A 33 3.39 -5.81 11.39
CA GLN A 33 4.42 -5.85 12.42
C GLN A 33 5.51 -4.84 12.08
N VAL A 34 6.02 -4.18 13.11
CA VAL A 34 7.18 -3.31 13.02
C VAL A 34 8.31 -3.89 13.86
N ASP A 35 9.48 -4.03 13.26
CA ASP A 35 10.76 -4.12 13.97
C ASP A 35 11.36 -2.72 14.04
N ILE A 36 11.19 -2.09 15.21
CA ILE A 36 11.67 -0.73 15.50
C ILE A 36 13.19 -0.63 15.53
N THR A 37 13.90 -1.74 15.72
CA THR A 37 15.37 -1.77 15.78
C THR A 37 15.96 -1.68 14.38
N SER A 38 15.40 -2.47 13.47
CA SER A 38 15.84 -2.53 12.07
C SER A 38 15.12 -1.53 11.16
N GLY A 39 14.08 -0.86 11.66
CA GLY A 39 13.18 -0.02 10.85
C GLY A 39 12.44 -0.81 9.77
N LYS A 40 12.20 -2.11 10.00
CA LYS A 40 11.50 -2.98 9.05
C LYS A 40 10.03 -3.05 9.42
N PHE A 41 9.18 -2.90 8.42
CA PHE A 41 7.74 -2.99 8.58
C PHE A 41 7.21 -4.06 7.64
N VAL A 42 6.37 -4.94 8.15
CA VAL A 42 5.70 -5.99 7.38
C VAL A 42 4.21 -5.76 7.50
N PHE A 43 3.51 -5.65 6.38
CA PHE A 43 2.05 -5.61 6.35
C PHE A 43 1.51 -6.77 5.53
N SER A 44 0.43 -7.38 6.00
CA SER A 44 -0.29 -8.42 5.27
C SER A 44 -1.52 -7.81 4.60
N ALA A 45 -1.50 -7.72 3.27
CA ALA A 45 -2.67 -7.31 2.50
C ALA A 45 -3.65 -8.50 2.36
N ASN A 46 -4.92 -8.27 2.70
CA ASN A 46 -6.01 -9.22 2.50
C ASN A 46 -6.60 -9.13 1.09
N GLU A 47 -6.62 -7.91 0.53
CA GLU A 47 -7.13 -7.64 -0.81
C GLU A 47 -6.15 -6.71 -1.53
N ALA A 48 -5.54 -7.19 -2.61
CA ALA A 48 -4.65 -6.42 -3.46
C ALA A 48 -4.95 -6.67 -4.94
N TYR A 49 -4.58 -5.73 -5.79
CA TYR A 49 -4.76 -5.78 -7.23
C TYR A 49 -3.47 -5.34 -7.91
N VAL A 50 -3.16 -5.92 -9.06
CA VAL A 50 -2.05 -5.41 -9.88
C VAL A 50 -2.51 -4.14 -10.60
N ILE A 51 -1.73 -3.06 -10.56
CA ILE A 51 -1.92 -1.91 -11.43
C ILE A 51 -1.01 -2.11 -12.65
N GLU A 52 -1.59 -2.07 -13.86
CA GLU A 52 -0.84 -2.05 -15.12
C GLU A 52 -1.35 -0.92 -16.00
N LYS A 53 -0.44 -0.04 -16.42
CA LYS A 53 -0.70 1.12 -17.28
C LYS A 53 -1.86 1.98 -16.78
N GLY A 54 -1.85 2.30 -15.49
CA GLY A 54 -2.88 3.13 -14.88
C GLY A 54 -4.23 2.44 -14.66
N LYS A 55 -4.31 1.11 -14.81
CA LYS A 55 -5.58 0.36 -14.66
C LYS A 55 -5.45 -0.76 -13.64
N LEU A 56 -6.50 -0.92 -12.83
CA LEU A 56 -6.65 -2.06 -11.93
C LEU A 56 -6.86 -3.33 -12.76
N GLY A 57 -5.87 -4.21 -12.68
CA GLY A 57 -5.85 -5.52 -13.29
C GLY A 57 -6.37 -6.60 -12.34
N LYS A 58 -5.71 -7.75 -12.38
CA LYS A 58 -6.17 -8.95 -11.69
C LYS A 58 -6.06 -8.81 -10.16
N PRO A 59 -7.04 -9.33 -9.40
CA PRO A 59 -6.90 -9.44 -7.96
C PRO A 59 -5.78 -10.43 -7.61
N VAL A 60 -4.91 -10.01 -6.71
CA VAL A 60 -3.88 -10.84 -6.10
C VAL A 60 -4.47 -11.41 -4.81
N LYS A 61 -4.81 -12.70 -4.83
CA LYS A 61 -5.28 -13.44 -3.65
C LYS A 61 -4.10 -14.11 -2.95
N GLY A 62 -4.07 -13.99 -1.62
CA GLY A 62 -3.10 -14.67 -0.75
C GLY A 62 -2.27 -13.65 0.03
N ALA A 63 -2.02 -13.98 1.30
CA ALA A 63 -1.30 -13.17 2.27
C ALA A 63 0.00 -12.59 1.69
N MET A 64 -0.10 -11.37 1.15
CA MET A 64 1.03 -10.70 0.57
C MET A 64 1.73 -9.95 1.70
N SER A 65 2.83 -10.51 2.17
CA SER A 65 3.70 -9.89 3.16
C SER A 65 4.58 -8.86 2.48
N LEU A 66 4.17 -7.59 2.57
CA LEU A 66 4.95 -6.48 2.04
C LEU A 66 6.06 -6.15 3.06
N ALA A 67 7.28 -6.61 2.80
CA ALA A 67 8.45 -6.26 3.60
C ALA A 67 9.03 -4.94 3.09
N MET A 68 8.99 -3.91 3.93
CA MET A 68 9.46 -2.57 3.57
C MET A 68 10.78 -2.26 4.24
N ALA A 69 11.74 -1.82 3.44
CA ALA A 69 13.04 -1.35 3.91
C ALA A 69 12.97 0.13 4.33
N PRO A 70 13.81 0.59 5.26
CA PRO A 70 13.80 1.97 5.76
C PRO A 70 14.08 3.05 4.70
N GLN A 71 14.59 2.68 3.51
CA GLN A 71 14.84 3.61 2.40
C GLN A 71 13.61 3.83 1.49
N LEU A 72 12.54 3.06 1.66
CA LEU A 72 11.36 3.12 0.81
C LEU A 72 10.36 4.12 1.39
N TYR A 73 10.28 5.31 0.79
CA TYR A 73 9.25 6.30 1.09
C TYR A 73 7.92 5.84 0.49
N ILE A 74 6.92 5.58 1.34
CA ILE A 74 5.56 5.34 0.85
C ILE A 74 4.98 6.69 0.44
N ARG A 75 4.81 6.87 -0.87
CA ARG A 75 4.06 7.99 -1.41
C ARG A 75 2.57 7.63 -1.38
N PHE A 76 1.97 7.75 -0.19
CA PHE A 76 0.52 7.73 -0.03
C PHE A 76 -0.02 9.03 -0.59
N GLN A 77 -0.38 9.00 -1.86
CA GLN A 77 -1.17 10.05 -2.49
C GLN A 77 -2.59 9.48 -2.49
N TRP A 78 -3.53 10.24 -1.92
CA TRP A 78 -4.98 10.02 -2.03
C TRP A 78 -5.55 11.08 -2.92
#